data_AF-A0A656APW0-F1
#
_entry.id   AF-A0A656APW0-F1
#
_cell.length_a   1.000
_cell.length_b   1.000
_cell.length_c   1.000
_cell.angle_alpha   90.00
_cell.angle_beta   90.00
_cell.angle_gamma   90.00
#
_symmetry.space_group_name_H-M   'P 1'
#
loop_
_entity.id
_entity.type
_entity.pdbx_description
1 polymer ?
#
loop_
_entity_poly.entity_id
_entity_poly.type
_entity_poly.pdbx_seq_one_letter_code
_entity_poly.pdbx_strand_id
1 'polypeptide(L)'
;MADFFLDFLQADIGLDTKQQNQVLMQAVEDFCADAKFEKEEVISYKKQVYEYCNDQIKAGDEVRVQELSGELPPSNEGVNFFDFTREQGYQLEESFPADRSTVRKLTKYVGAGGGLNLSFDSLLLGERVFYDPETDTLTIKGTPPNLRDQLTRLR
;
A
#
# COMPACT_ATOMS: atom_id res chain seq x y z
N MET A 1 38.58 2.72 29.52
CA MET A 1 38.04 1.95 28.37
C MET A 1 36.53 1.83 28.53
N ALA A 2 35.82 2.95 28.38
CA ALA A 2 34.36 3.04 28.51
C ALA A 2 33.74 3.95 27.43
N ASP A 3 34.45 4.14 26.31
CA ASP A 3 34.03 5.01 25.19
C ASP A 3 33.71 4.23 23.90
N PHE A 4 33.74 2.90 23.93
CA PHE A 4 33.35 2.07 22.77
C PHE A 4 31.94 1.49 22.89
N PHE A 5 31.33 1.56 24.07
CA PHE A 5 29.99 1.03 24.34
C PHE A 5 28.88 2.10 24.36
N LEU A 6 29.25 3.39 24.30
CA LEU A 6 28.31 4.51 24.23
C LEU A 6 28.02 4.97 22.80
N ASP A 7 28.87 4.61 21.83
CA ASP A 7 28.62 4.85 20.40
C ASP A 7 27.64 3.84 19.78
N PHE A 8 27.29 2.78 20.51
CA PHE A 8 26.24 1.82 20.14
C PHE A 8 24.90 2.11 20.85
N LEU A 9 24.86 3.16 21.67
CA LEU A 9 23.69 3.67 22.37
C LEU A 9 23.31 5.09 21.90
N GLN A 10 23.61 5.42 20.64
CA GLN A 10 22.56 6.02 19.84
C GLN A 10 21.52 4.92 19.66
N ALA A 11 20.65 4.76 20.66
CA ALA A 11 19.36 4.15 20.43
C ALA A 11 18.63 5.12 19.49
N ASP A 12 18.98 5.04 18.21
CA ASP A 12 18.10 5.48 17.14
C ASP A 12 16.75 4.88 17.51
N ILE A 13 15.76 5.77 17.62
CA ILE A 13 14.37 5.39 17.78
C ILE A 13 14.11 4.47 16.59
N GLY A 14 14.18 3.16 16.83
CA GLY A 14 14.34 2.18 15.77
C GLY A 14 13.25 2.39 14.75
N LEU A 15 13.65 2.60 13.50
CA LEU A 15 12.74 2.87 12.40
C LEU A 15 11.64 1.80 12.38
N ASP A 16 10.41 2.20 12.72
CA ASP A 16 9.27 1.29 12.62
C ASP A 16 8.88 1.18 11.15
N THR A 17 9.42 0.15 10.50
CA THR A 17 9.18 -0.16 9.09
C THR A 17 7.69 -0.20 8.77
N LYS A 18 6.89 -0.79 9.64
CA LYS A 18 5.45 -0.94 9.41
C LYS A 18 4.76 0.41 9.51
N GLN A 19 5.13 1.22 10.49
CA GLN A 19 4.62 2.59 10.63
C GLN A 19 4.99 3.44 9.40
N GLN A 20 6.25 3.42 8.95
CA GLN A 20 6.68 4.17 7.77
C GLN A 20 5.86 3.81 6.51
N ASN A 21 5.62 2.51 6.28
CA ASN A 21 4.80 2.06 5.16
C ASN A 21 3.31 2.43 5.32
N GLN A 22 2.78 2.47 6.54
CA GLN A 22 1.41 2.96 6.80
C GLN A 22 1.28 4.46 6.55
N VAL A 23 2.25 5.24 6.99
CA VAL A 23 2.31 6.70 6.73
C VAL A 23 2.43 6.95 5.22
N LEU A 24 3.27 6.19 4.51
CA LEU A 24 3.39 6.27 3.05
C LEU A 24 2.05 5.99 2.37
N MET A 25 1.37 4.92 2.76
CA MET A 25 0.06 4.58 2.21
C MET A 25 -0.96 5.70 2.43
N GLN A 26 -1.01 6.27 3.64
CA GLN A 26 -1.92 7.37 3.95
C GLN A 26 -1.60 8.61 3.10
N ALA A 27 -0.32 8.98 2.99
CA ALA A 27 0.10 10.10 2.16
C ALA A 27 -0.28 9.92 0.69
N VAL A 28 -0.17 8.71 0.15
CA VAL A 28 -0.61 8.39 -1.22
C VAL A 28 -2.11 8.57 -1.40
N GLU A 29 -2.91 8.14 -0.42
CA GLU A 29 -4.37 8.31 -0.47
C GLU A 29 -4.77 9.77 -0.41
N ASP A 30 -4.16 10.53 0.51
CA ASP A 30 -4.45 11.94 0.69
C ASP A 30 -3.96 12.79 -0.48
N PHE A 31 -2.80 12.47 -1.07
CA PHE A 31 -2.33 13.12 -2.30
C PHE A 31 -3.30 12.90 -3.46
N CYS A 32 -3.76 11.66 -3.66
CA CYS A 32 -4.74 11.35 -4.70
C CYS A 32 -6.05 12.12 -4.51
N ALA A 33 -6.51 12.25 -3.26
CA ALA A 33 -7.72 12.99 -2.90
C ALA A 33 -7.55 14.50 -3.11
N ASP A 34 -6.43 15.08 -2.66
CA ASP A 34 -6.10 16.50 -2.79
C ASP A 34 -5.92 16.91 -4.26
N ALA A 35 -5.22 16.09 -5.04
CA ALA A 35 -5.06 16.25 -6.48
C ALA A 35 -6.37 16.06 -7.28
N LYS A 36 -7.44 15.58 -6.63
CA LYS A 36 -8.76 15.27 -7.21
C LYS A 36 -8.65 14.31 -8.39
N PHE A 37 -7.83 13.28 -8.24
CA PHE A 37 -7.69 12.23 -9.24
C PHE A 37 -8.99 11.44 -9.36
N GLU A 38 -9.37 11.14 -10.61
CA GLU A 38 -10.49 10.26 -10.91
C GLU A 38 -10.16 8.81 -10.55
N LYS A 39 -11.18 7.96 -10.47
CA LYS A 39 -11.04 6.58 -9.99
C LYS A 39 -9.92 5.80 -10.71
N GLU A 40 -9.87 5.90 -12.03
CA GLU A 40 -8.86 5.22 -12.85
C GLU A 40 -7.44 5.76 -12.58
N GLU A 41 -7.30 7.07 -12.36
CA GLU A 41 -6.04 7.73 -12.03
C GLU A 41 -5.54 7.30 -10.65
N VAL A 42 -6.41 7.29 -9.64
CA VAL A 42 -6.09 6.79 -8.29
C VAL A 42 -5.60 5.34 -8.34
N ILE A 43 -6.27 4.49 -9.13
CA ILE A 43 -5.87 3.08 -9.26
C ILE A 43 -4.50 2.95 -9.93
N SER A 44 -4.26 3.71 -11.00
CA SER A 44 -2.96 3.75 -11.68
C SER A 44 -1.85 4.24 -10.75
N TYR A 45 -2.12 5.30 -9.98
CA TYR A 45 -1.18 5.88 -9.04
C TYR A 45 -0.79 4.90 -7.92
N LYS A 46 -1.79 4.31 -7.24
CA LYS A 46 -1.56 3.28 -6.21
C LYS A 46 -0.82 2.06 -6.77
N LYS A 47 -1.07 1.70 -8.03
CA LYS A 47 -0.36 0.62 -8.72
C LYS A 47 1.11 0.96 -8.94
N GLN A 48 1.44 2.16 -9.39
CA GLN A 48 2.84 2.60 -9.57
C GLN A 48 3.61 2.59 -8.24
N VAL A 49 3.00 3.12 -7.16
CA VAL A 49 3.60 3.06 -5.82
C VAL A 49 3.86 1.61 -5.40
N TYR A 50 2.88 0.72 -5.60
CA TYR A 50 3.03 -0.69 -5.29
C TYR A 50 4.15 -1.35 -6.11
N GLU A 51 4.23 -1.06 -7.41
CA GLU A 51 5.26 -1.62 -8.31
C GLU A 51 6.66 -1.19 -7.87
N TYR A 52 6.88 0.11 -7.63
CA TYR A 52 8.13 0.63 -7.09
C TYR A 52 8.51 -0.08 -5.79
N CYS A 53 7.62 -0.08 -4.78
CA CYS A 53 7.92 -0.70 -3.49
C CYS A 53 8.22 -2.20 -3.63
N ASN A 54 7.50 -2.90 -4.51
CA ASN A 54 7.70 -4.33 -4.74
C ASN A 54 9.04 -4.61 -5.44
N ASP A 55 9.50 -3.71 -6.32
CA ASP A 55 10.80 -3.83 -6.97
C ASP A 55 11.94 -3.54 -5.99
N GLN A 56 11.81 -2.53 -5.11
CA GLN A 56 12.76 -2.31 -3.99
C GLN A 56 12.87 -3.56 -3.10
N ILE A 57 11.73 -4.17 -2.73
CA ILE A 57 11.70 -5.43 -1.95
C ILE A 57 12.46 -6.56 -2.66
N LYS A 58 12.31 -6.70 -3.98
CA LYS A 58 12.99 -7.77 -4.74
C LYS A 58 14.49 -7.52 -4.84
N ALA A 59 14.89 -6.26 -4.96
CA ALA A 59 16.29 -5.86 -5.01
C ALA A 59 16.97 -5.95 -3.64
N GLY A 60 16.19 -5.92 -2.55
CA GLY A 60 16.72 -5.82 -1.19
C GLY A 60 17.09 -4.39 -0.80
N ASP A 61 16.55 -3.41 -1.54
CA ASP A 61 16.80 -1.99 -1.39
C ASP A 61 15.68 -1.32 -0.56
N GLU A 62 15.95 -0.09 -0.12
CA GLU A 62 14.99 0.73 0.62
C GLU A 62 14.14 1.60 -0.31
N VAL A 63 12.90 1.88 0.10
CA VAL A 63 12.06 2.89 -0.53
C VAL A 63 12.64 4.25 -0.24
N ARG A 64 12.84 5.06 -1.28
CA ARG A 64 13.28 6.45 -1.17
C ARG A 64 12.17 7.37 -1.66
N VAL A 65 11.65 8.22 -0.78
CA VAL A 65 10.44 9.03 -1.08
C VAL A 65 10.67 9.97 -2.27
N GLN A 66 11.88 10.53 -2.40
CA GLN A 66 12.24 11.42 -3.50
C GLN A 66 12.30 10.67 -4.85
N GLU A 67 12.87 9.47 -4.88
CA GLU A 67 12.93 8.65 -6.10
C GLU A 67 11.53 8.19 -6.51
N LEU A 68 10.76 7.66 -5.54
CA LEU A 68 9.36 7.29 -5.74
C LEU A 68 8.56 8.47 -6.33
N SER A 69 8.70 9.67 -5.75
CA SER A 69 8.02 10.85 -6.27
C SER A 69 8.44 11.23 -7.68
N GLY A 70 9.67 10.91 -8.11
CA GLY A 70 10.14 11.16 -9.47
C GLY A 70 9.53 10.22 -10.51
N GLU A 71 9.07 9.04 -10.08
CA GLU A 71 8.36 8.08 -10.94
C GLU A 71 6.86 8.37 -11.03
N LEU A 72 6.29 9.08 -10.05
CA LEU A 72 4.86 9.36 -9.97
C LEU A 72 4.49 10.64 -10.73
N PRO A 73 3.31 10.69 -11.37
CA PRO A 73 2.82 11.92 -11.98
C PRO A 73 2.56 12.99 -10.90
N PRO A 74 2.82 14.29 -11.19
CA PRO A 74 2.46 15.38 -10.29
C PRO A 74 0.95 15.58 -10.23
N SER A 75 0.49 16.38 -9.27
CA SER A 75 -0.91 16.82 -9.18
C SER A 75 -1.30 17.69 -10.37
N ASN A 76 -2.60 17.92 -10.54
CA ASN A 76 -3.14 18.83 -11.57
C ASN A 76 -2.60 20.27 -11.45
N GLU A 77 -2.12 20.66 -10.26
CA GLU A 77 -1.52 21.97 -9.98
C GLU A 77 0.02 21.96 -10.08
N GLY A 78 0.62 20.81 -10.42
CA GLY A 78 2.06 20.65 -10.62
C GLY A 78 2.85 20.29 -9.36
N VAL A 79 2.19 20.04 -8.23
CA VAL A 79 2.84 19.62 -6.98
C VAL A 79 3.21 18.14 -7.06
N ASN A 80 4.48 17.80 -6.80
CA ASN A 80 4.91 16.41 -6.78
C ASN A 80 4.66 15.77 -5.40
N PHE A 81 4.70 14.45 -5.35
CA PHE A 81 4.41 13.69 -4.13
C PHE A 81 5.38 14.01 -2.98
N PHE A 82 6.67 14.16 -3.27
CA PHE A 82 7.68 14.46 -2.26
C PHE A 82 7.41 15.81 -1.58
N ASP A 83 7.19 16.86 -2.37
CA ASP A 83 6.88 18.20 -1.85
C ASP A 83 5.58 18.18 -1.04
N PHE A 84 4.54 17.50 -1.54
CA PHE A 84 3.29 17.31 -0.79
C PHE A 84 3.51 16.65 0.57
N THR A 85 4.30 15.56 0.64
CA THR A 85 4.55 14.88 1.92
C THR A 85 5.24 15.80 2.93
N ARG A 86 6.13 16.68 2.47
CA ARG A 86 6.85 17.64 3.32
C ARG A 86 5.95 18.77 3.77
N GLU A 87 5.19 19.36 2.85
CA GLU A 87 4.27 20.47 3.15
C GLU A 87 3.15 20.05 4.12
N GLN A 88 2.60 18.85 3.96
CA GLN A 88 1.57 18.31 4.84
C GLN A 88 2.12 17.72 6.15
N GLY A 89 3.45 17.75 6.35
CA GLY A 89 4.09 17.36 7.61
C GLY A 89 4.08 15.85 7.88
N TYR A 90 4.05 15.01 6.86
CA TYR A 90 4.17 13.56 7.03
C TYR A 90 5.55 13.21 7.60
N GLN A 91 5.55 12.41 8.66
CA GLN A 91 6.76 11.91 9.30
C GLN A 91 7.30 10.68 8.54
N LEU A 92 7.68 10.89 7.29
CA LEU A 92 8.40 9.91 6.48
C LEU A 92 9.90 10.17 6.57
N GLU A 93 10.65 9.11 6.85
CA GLU A 93 12.10 9.12 6.69
C GLU A 93 12.47 9.23 5.20
N GLU A 94 13.68 9.71 4.91
CA GLU A 94 14.15 9.83 3.53
C GLU A 94 14.21 8.47 2.82
N SER A 95 14.64 7.45 3.56
CA SER A 95 14.60 6.05 3.13
C SER A 95 14.13 5.12 4.25
N PHE A 96 13.44 4.04 3.86
CA PHE A 96 13.01 2.99 4.78
C PHE A 96 12.77 1.66 4.05
N PRO A 97 12.89 0.51 4.74
CA PRO A 97 12.56 -0.77 4.14
C PRO A 97 11.07 -0.84 3.75
N ALA A 98 10.76 -1.42 2.60
CA ALA A 98 9.37 -1.64 2.21
C ALA A 98 8.77 -2.86 2.92
N ASP A 99 7.53 -2.72 3.42
CA ASP A 99 6.77 -3.80 4.02
C ASP A 99 5.78 -4.40 3.01
N ARG A 100 6.08 -5.60 2.53
CA ARG A 100 5.26 -6.33 1.54
C ARG A 100 3.79 -6.43 1.94
N SER A 101 3.51 -6.64 3.22
CA SER A 101 2.15 -6.87 3.70
C SER A 101 1.29 -5.60 3.66
N THR A 102 1.92 -4.46 3.91
CA THR A 102 1.31 -3.13 3.92
C THR A 102 1.13 -2.65 2.49
N VAL A 103 2.18 -2.60 1.67
CA VAL A 103 2.09 -2.08 0.28
C VAL A 103 1.13 -2.89 -0.60
N ARG A 104 0.97 -4.19 -0.36
CA ARG A 104 -0.01 -5.03 -1.07
C ARG A 104 -1.45 -4.52 -0.95
N LYS A 105 -1.79 -3.78 0.11
CA LYS A 105 -3.13 -3.22 0.32
C LYS A 105 -3.43 -2.03 -0.59
N LEU A 106 -2.43 -1.40 -1.19
CA LEU A 106 -2.63 -0.31 -2.17
C LEU A 106 -3.45 -0.77 -3.39
N THR A 107 -3.28 -2.04 -3.79
CA THR A 107 -3.90 -2.60 -4.99
C THR A 107 -4.96 -3.66 -4.69
N LYS A 108 -5.13 -4.04 -3.42
CA LYS A 108 -6.02 -5.15 -3.03
C LYS A 108 -6.84 -4.82 -1.80
N TYR A 109 -8.10 -5.26 -1.80
CA TYR A 109 -8.83 -5.46 -0.56
C TYR A 109 -8.27 -6.70 0.14
N VAL A 110 -8.08 -6.61 1.46
CA VAL A 110 -7.60 -7.69 2.32
C VAL A 110 -8.42 -7.68 3.60
N GLY A 111 -9.01 -8.81 3.95
CA GLY A 111 -9.80 -8.97 5.17
C GLY A 111 -9.69 -10.39 5.72
N ALA A 112 -9.64 -10.52 7.04
CA ALA A 112 -9.63 -11.80 7.72
C ALA A 112 -10.45 -11.73 9.02
N GLY A 113 -11.20 -12.79 9.33
CA GLY A 113 -12.05 -12.86 10.52
C GLY A 113 -13.04 -14.02 10.43
N GLY A 114 -13.47 -14.56 11.59
CA GLY A 114 -14.49 -15.62 11.62
C GLY A 114 -14.17 -16.90 10.85
N GLY A 115 -12.88 -17.22 10.67
CA GLY A 115 -12.42 -18.35 9.84
C GLY A 115 -12.34 -18.05 8.34
N LEU A 116 -12.61 -16.81 7.91
CA LEU A 116 -12.44 -16.35 6.54
C LEU A 116 -11.14 -15.56 6.38
N ASN A 117 -10.50 -15.72 5.22
CA ASN A 117 -9.42 -14.87 4.75
C ASN A 117 -9.67 -14.60 3.26
N LEU A 118 -9.78 -13.33 2.90
CA LEU A 118 -10.08 -12.89 1.56
C LEU A 118 -9.08 -11.83 1.12
N SER A 119 -8.58 -11.97 -0.11
CA SER A 119 -7.80 -10.94 -0.77
C SER A 119 -8.12 -10.93 -2.27
N PHE A 120 -8.44 -9.76 -2.82
CA PHE A 120 -8.74 -9.59 -4.24
C PHE A 120 -8.33 -8.19 -4.72
N ASP A 121 -8.04 -8.04 -6.01
CA ASP A 121 -7.64 -6.77 -6.60
C ASP A 121 -8.78 -5.75 -6.51
N SER A 122 -8.47 -4.50 -6.12
CA SER A 122 -9.47 -3.46 -5.88
C SER A 122 -10.33 -3.17 -7.10
N LEU A 123 -9.76 -3.32 -8.30
CA LEU A 123 -10.43 -3.22 -9.60
C LEU A 123 -11.61 -4.19 -9.76
N LEU A 124 -11.58 -5.35 -9.09
CA LEU A 124 -12.64 -6.34 -9.21
C LEU A 124 -13.92 -5.94 -8.46
N LEU A 125 -13.85 -4.94 -7.57
CA LEU A 125 -15.03 -4.41 -6.89
C LEU A 125 -15.94 -3.67 -7.87
N GLY A 126 -17.19 -4.13 -7.99
CA GLY A 126 -18.16 -3.67 -8.97
C GLY A 126 -18.13 -4.42 -10.31
N GLU A 127 -17.08 -5.21 -10.59
CA GLU A 127 -16.96 -6.01 -11.81
C GLU A 127 -17.28 -7.49 -11.55
N ARG A 128 -16.55 -8.09 -10.60
CA ARG A 128 -16.69 -9.51 -10.21
C ARG A 128 -17.02 -9.68 -8.74
N VAL A 129 -16.60 -8.74 -7.90
CA VAL A 129 -16.90 -8.72 -6.47
C VAL A 129 -17.91 -7.61 -6.23
N PHE A 130 -19.02 -7.93 -5.58
CA PHE A 130 -20.10 -6.99 -5.30
C PHE A 130 -20.35 -7.00 -3.80
N TYR A 131 -20.31 -5.81 -3.19
CA TYR A 131 -20.61 -5.64 -1.77
C TYR A 131 -21.95 -4.93 -1.62
N ASP A 132 -22.85 -5.52 -0.84
CA ASP A 132 -24.11 -4.92 -0.43
C ASP A 132 -24.00 -4.48 1.04
N PRO A 133 -23.97 -3.16 1.32
CA PRO A 133 -23.86 -2.64 2.67
C PRO A 133 -25.12 -2.80 3.51
N GLU A 134 -26.31 -2.99 2.91
CA GLU A 134 -27.56 -3.14 3.68
C GLU A 134 -27.64 -4.52 4.34
N THR A 135 -27.16 -5.55 3.65
CA THR A 135 -27.20 -6.94 4.11
C THR A 135 -25.84 -7.49 4.55
N ASP A 136 -24.79 -6.66 4.53
CA ASP A 136 -23.39 -7.04 4.78
C ASP A 136 -22.99 -8.31 3.98
N THR A 137 -23.30 -8.30 2.68
CA THR A 137 -23.11 -9.46 1.81
C THR A 137 -22.08 -9.17 0.73
N LEU A 138 -21.06 -10.02 0.65
CA LEU A 138 -20.07 -10.00 -0.41
C LEU A 138 -20.30 -11.14 -1.41
N THR A 139 -20.65 -10.78 -2.65
CA THR A 139 -20.89 -11.73 -3.75
C THR A 139 -19.71 -11.77 -4.72
N ILE A 140 -19.19 -12.97 -5.01
CA ILE A 140 -18.14 -13.19 -6.00
C ILE A 140 -18.73 -13.89 -7.23
N LYS A 141 -18.79 -13.19 -8.36
CA LYS A 141 -19.20 -13.76 -9.65
C LYS A 141 -18.00 -14.39 -10.36
N GLY A 142 -18.15 -15.66 -10.70
CA GLY A 142 -17.09 -16.48 -11.27
C GLY A 142 -16.09 -16.95 -10.21
N THR A 143 -16.46 -17.97 -9.43
CA THR A 143 -15.59 -18.56 -8.40
C THR A 143 -14.22 -18.93 -8.97
N PRO A 144 -13.11 -18.57 -8.29
CA PRO A 144 -11.75 -18.96 -8.70
C PRO A 144 -11.67 -20.47 -8.98
N PRO A 145 -11.00 -20.92 -10.06
CA PRO A 145 -11.01 -22.32 -10.49
C PRO A 145 -10.63 -23.31 -9.38
N ASN A 146 -9.56 -23.03 -8.64
CA ASN A 146 -9.11 -23.88 -7.53
C ASN A 146 -10.21 -24.02 -6.45
N LEU A 147 -10.85 -22.91 -6.06
CA LEU A 147 -11.94 -22.96 -5.08
C LEU A 147 -13.18 -23.65 -5.66
N ARG A 148 -13.50 -23.42 -6.93
CA ARG A 148 -14.62 -24.10 -7.61
C ARG A 148 -14.44 -25.61 -7.58
N ASP A 149 -13.25 -26.10 -7.90
CA ASP A 149 -12.92 -27.53 -7.90
C ASP A 149 -13.06 -28.14 -6.50
N GLN A 150 -12.62 -27.43 -5.45
CA GLN A 150 -12.80 -27.87 -4.07
C GLN A 150 -14.29 -27.96 -3.70
N LEU A 151 -15.09 -26.97 -4.08
CA LEU A 151 -16.53 -26.93 -3.77
C LEU A 151 -17.34 -27.98 -4.54
N THR A 152 -16.96 -28.31 -5.78
CA THR A 152 -17.66 -29.31 -6.60
C THR A 152 -17.26 -30.74 -6.28
N ARG A 153 -16.04 -30.99 -5.82
CA ARG A 153 -15.61 -32.33 -5.35
C ARG A 153 -16.29 -32.76 -4.05
N LEU A 154 -16.80 -31.80 -3.28
CA LEU A 154 -17.55 -32.03 -2.05
C LEU A 154 -19.05 -32.24 -2.31
N ARG A 155 -19.49 -32.26 -3.57
CA ARG A 155 -20.87 -32.53 -3.99
C ARG A 155 -21.03 -33.93 -4.57
#